data_AF-A0A947XBW3-F1
#
_entry.id   AF-A0A947XBW3-F1
#
_cell.length_a   1.000
_cell.length_b   1.000
_cell.length_c   1.000
_cell.angle_alpha   90.00
_cell.angle_beta   90.00
_cell.angle_gamma   90.00
#
_symmetry.space_group_name_H-M   'P 1'
#
loop_
_entity.id
_entity.type
_entity.pdbx_description
1 polymer ?
#
loop_
_entity_poly.entity_id
_entity_poly.type
_entity_poly.pdbx_seq_one_letter_code
_entity_poly.pdbx_strand_id
1 'polypeptide(L)'
;MTNSFLVQHRRDGAPFVTKKSLEESVAPYSKEYLVGFTESHPEVFRDFKGWVRETSRPLHNEELSEENAPSVAQFLIDRLAGIPSGGEAATIYHRTVVGILELLFYPNLVSPVIEQEIHNGRKRIDITFDNSAREGFFFNLHNVHQTPCQYIFVECKNYSRDVANPEIDQLSGRFSINRGKFGFLLFRQAENMDALVARCRDTYVDHRGTMIPLCDVDLIDVLSSIAGGEENTIEQLLSNKLRQIVLGV
;
A
#
# COMPACT_ATOMS: atom_id res chain seq x y z
N MET A 1 -17.88 -14.38 43.10
CA MET A 1 -16.84 -13.69 42.30
C MET A 1 -15.72 -13.32 43.26
N THR A 2 -14.63 -14.08 43.24
CA THR A 2 -13.50 -13.88 44.15
C THR A 2 -12.58 -12.86 43.50
N ASN A 3 -12.58 -11.62 43.99
CA ASN A 3 -11.63 -10.62 43.52
C ASN A 3 -10.21 -11.10 43.87
N SER A 4 -9.38 -11.35 42.86
CA SER A 4 -7.97 -11.71 43.02
C SER A 4 -7.25 -10.61 43.79
N PHE A 5 -6.37 -10.99 44.74
CA PHE A 5 -5.57 -10.05 45.55
C PHE A 5 -4.67 -9.14 44.72
N LEU A 6 -4.48 -9.47 43.44
CA LEU A 6 -3.69 -8.72 42.47
C LEU A 6 -4.43 -7.50 41.90
N VAL A 7 -5.76 -7.47 41.99
CA VAL A 7 -6.59 -6.44 41.34
C VAL A 7 -6.64 -5.17 42.20
N GLN A 8 -6.06 -4.10 41.68
CA GLN A 8 -6.12 -2.74 42.23
C GLN A 8 -7.16 -1.91 41.46
N HIS A 9 -7.57 -0.76 41.99
CA HIS A 9 -8.55 0.12 41.33
C HIS A 9 -7.96 1.51 41.13
N ARG A 10 -8.12 2.06 39.92
CA ARG A 10 -7.75 3.43 39.57
C ARG A 10 -8.69 4.44 40.27
N ARG A 11 -8.35 5.73 40.21
CA ARG A 11 -9.17 6.81 40.82
C ARG A 11 -10.60 6.87 40.28
N ASP A 12 -10.81 6.46 39.04
CA ASP A 12 -12.12 6.35 38.37
C ASP A 12 -12.85 5.03 38.68
N GLY A 13 -12.27 4.17 39.52
CA GLY A 13 -12.83 2.87 39.89
C GLY A 13 -12.51 1.74 38.91
N ALA A 14 -11.74 1.97 37.85
CA ALA A 14 -11.40 0.91 36.89
C ALA A 14 -10.41 -0.11 37.51
N PRO A 15 -10.68 -1.43 37.46
CA PRO A 15 -9.77 -2.45 37.97
C PRO A 15 -8.53 -2.57 37.08
N PHE A 16 -7.36 -2.80 37.67
CA PHE A 16 -6.10 -3.03 36.97
C PHE A 16 -5.15 -3.95 37.76
N VAL A 17 -4.19 -4.55 37.07
CA VAL A 17 -3.08 -5.31 37.65
C VAL A 17 -1.77 -4.74 37.10
N THR A 18 -0.69 -4.74 37.89
CA THR A 18 0.63 -4.26 37.43
C THR A 18 1.56 -5.41 37.06
N LYS A 19 2.48 -5.18 36.12
CA LYS A 19 3.54 -6.16 35.81
C LYS A 19 4.37 -6.50 37.05
N LYS A 20 4.72 -5.49 37.84
CA LYS A 20 5.46 -5.63 39.09
C LYS A 20 4.75 -6.57 40.09
N SER A 21 3.45 -6.40 40.30
CA SER A 21 2.69 -7.27 41.21
C SER A 21 2.64 -8.72 40.75
N LEU A 22 2.62 -8.96 39.43
CA LEU A 22 2.68 -10.32 38.87
C LEU A 22 4.07 -10.94 39.08
N GLU A 23 5.12 -10.17 38.83
CA GLU A 23 6.51 -10.63 39.03
C GLU A 23 6.79 -10.98 40.50
N GLU A 24 6.32 -10.15 41.44
CA GLU A 24 6.54 -10.34 42.88
C GLU A 24 5.64 -11.43 43.48
N SER A 25 4.41 -11.60 42.98
CA SER A 25 3.40 -12.45 43.65
C SER A 25 3.06 -13.75 42.92
N VAL A 26 3.38 -13.86 41.63
CA VAL A 26 3.06 -15.04 40.82
C VAL A 26 4.34 -15.76 40.44
N ALA A 27 5.19 -15.12 39.64
CA ALA A 27 6.51 -15.65 39.28
C ALA A 27 7.37 -14.57 38.61
N PRO A 28 8.69 -14.56 38.87
CA PRO A 28 9.61 -13.74 38.08
C PRO A 28 9.58 -14.16 36.61
N TYR A 29 9.72 -13.17 35.72
CA TYR A 29 9.78 -13.42 34.28
C TYR A 29 10.91 -14.39 33.93
N SER A 30 10.57 -15.52 33.31
CA SER A 30 11.50 -16.48 32.73
C SER A 30 10.85 -17.17 31.53
N LYS A 31 11.68 -17.68 30.61
CA LYS A 31 11.16 -18.41 29.44
C LYS A 31 10.48 -19.71 29.86
N GLU A 32 11.03 -20.37 30.88
CA GLU A 32 10.53 -21.61 31.46
C GLU A 32 9.14 -21.41 32.06
N TYR A 33 8.93 -20.31 32.80
CA TYR A 33 7.60 -19.96 33.32
C TYR A 33 6.60 -19.71 32.20
N LEU A 34 6.97 -18.96 31.16
CA LEU A 34 6.05 -18.69 30.03
C LEU A 34 5.62 -19.97 29.32
N VAL A 35 6.55 -20.91 29.11
CA VAL A 35 6.25 -22.21 28.51
C VAL A 35 5.30 -22.99 29.41
N GLY A 36 5.65 -23.19 30.68
CA GLY A 36 4.82 -23.95 31.62
C GLY A 36 3.44 -23.32 31.84
N PHE A 37 3.35 -22.00 31.90
CA PHE A 37 2.09 -21.27 32.01
C PHE A 37 1.21 -21.48 30.76
N THR A 38 1.79 -21.39 29.57
CA THR A 38 1.09 -21.58 28.29
C THR A 38 0.61 -23.02 28.11
N GLU A 39 1.42 -24.00 28.51
CA GLU A 39 1.05 -25.42 28.51
C GLU A 39 -0.10 -25.72 29.48
N SER A 40 -0.07 -25.09 30.66
CA SER A 40 -1.09 -25.29 31.69
C SER A 40 -2.40 -24.53 31.42
N HIS A 41 -2.34 -23.43 30.66
CA HIS A 41 -3.49 -22.56 30.33
C HIS A 41 -3.60 -22.32 28.82
N PRO A 42 -3.85 -23.38 28.02
CA PRO A 42 -3.93 -23.27 26.57
C PRO A 42 -5.04 -22.32 26.08
N GLU A 43 -6.10 -22.15 26.88
CA GLU A 43 -7.18 -21.21 26.63
C GLU A 43 -6.69 -19.76 26.63
N VAL A 44 -5.82 -19.37 27.56
CA VAL A 44 -5.29 -18.00 27.62
C VAL A 44 -4.48 -17.67 26.38
N PHE A 45 -3.68 -18.63 25.89
CA PHE A 45 -2.92 -18.44 24.66
C PHE A 45 -3.81 -18.42 23.41
N ARG A 46 -4.86 -19.24 23.36
CA ARG A 46 -5.85 -19.19 22.28
C ARG A 46 -6.56 -17.85 22.24
N ASP A 47 -7.01 -17.36 23.39
CA ASP A 47 -7.74 -16.10 23.52
C ASP A 47 -6.82 -14.92 23.21
N PHE A 48 -5.56 -14.96 23.65
CA PHE A 48 -4.53 -13.99 23.23
C PHE A 48 -4.34 -13.98 21.71
N LYS A 49 -4.24 -15.14 21.05
CA LYS A 49 -4.15 -15.21 19.58
C LYS A 49 -5.39 -14.65 18.89
N GLY A 50 -6.57 -14.88 19.45
CA GLY A 50 -7.82 -14.29 18.96
C GLY A 50 -7.80 -12.77 19.07
N TRP A 51 -7.49 -12.26 20.26
CA TRP A 51 -7.35 -10.84 20.53
C TRP A 51 -6.30 -10.17 19.64
N VAL A 52 -5.10 -10.75 19.48
CA VAL A 52 -4.08 -10.22 18.57
C VAL A 52 -4.58 -10.19 17.13
N ARG A 53 -5.30 -11.21 16.65
CA ARG A 53 -5.85 -11.19 15.28
C ARG A 53 -6.84 -10.06 15.05
N GLU A 54 -7.64 -9.73 16.06
CA GLU A 54 -8.65 -8.67 16.00
C GLU A 54 -8.06 -7.27 16.22
N THR A 55 -7.00 -7.16 17.02
CA THR A 55 -6.44 -5.85 17.44
C THR A 55 -5.14 -5.47 16.76
N SER A 56 -4.45 -6.41 16.13
CA SER A 56 -3.21 -6.13 15.40
C SER A 56 -3.52 -5.27 14.18
N ARG A 57 -3.19 -3.99 14.28
CA ARG A 57 -3.19 -3.04 13.17
C ARG A 57 -1.77 -2.76 12.71
N PRO A 58 -1.56 -2.42 11.42
CA PRO A 58 -0.33 -1.79 10.98
C PRO A 58 -0.04 -0.56 11.83
N LEU A 59 1.24 -0.30 12.10
CA LEU A 59 1.67 0.97 12.68
C LEU A 59 1.39 2.06 11.65
N HIS A 60 0.80 3.18 12.05
CA HIS A 60 0.67 4.33 11.15
C HIS A 60 2.01 5.08 11.05
N ASN A 61 2.17 5.90 10.01
CA ASN A 61 3.41 6.65 9.79
C ASN A 61 3.72 7.60 10.95
N GLU A 62 2.68 8.18 11.57
CA GLU A 62 2.78 9.07 12.74
C GLU A 62 3.26 8.34 14.00
N GLU A 63 3.16 7.01 14.04
CA GLU A 63 3.70 6.19 15.13
C GLU A 63 5.18 5.84 14.90
N LEU A 64 5.70 6.04 13.69
CA LEU A 64 7.07 5.71 13.28
C LEU A 64 7.98 6.93 13.17
N SER A 65 7.42 8.11 12.88
CA SER A 65 8.18 9.35 12.62
C SER A 65 7.57 10.54 13.34
N GLU A 66 8.45 11.49 13.72
CA GLU A 66 8.04 12.82 14.22
C GLU A 66 7.58 13.75 13.08
N GLU A 67 7.88 13.43 11.83
CA GLU A 67 7.43 14.19 10.66
C GLU A 67 5.94 13.96 10.40
N ASN A 68 5.20 15.04 10.13
CA ASN A 68 3.77 14.94 9.82
C ASN A 68 3.53 14.69 8.34
N ALA A 69 2.47 13.93 8.01
CA ALA A 69 2.12 13.60 6.63
C ALA A 69 1.99 14.83 5.71
N PRO A 70 1.44 15.98 6.16
CA PRO A 70 1.38 17.19 5.33
C PRO A 70 2.73 17.73 4.87
N SER A 71 3.76 17.78 5.73
CA SER A 71 5.07 18.29 5.34
C SER A 71 5.77 17.37 4.35
N VAL A 72 5.61 16.05 4.53
CA VAL A 72 6.15 15.06 3.60
C VAL A 72 5.46 15.16 2.24
N ALA A 73 4.14 15.31 2.22
CA ALA A 73 3.36 15.49 0.99
C ALA A 73 3.82 16.73 0.21
N GLN A 74 3.98 17.89 0.88
CA GLN A 74 4.46 19.10 0.23
C GLN A 74 5.88 18.94 -0.33
N PHE A 75 6.79 18.32 0.43
CA PHE A 75 8.14 18.02 -0.05
C PHE A 75 8.13 17.15 -1.31
N LEU A 76 7.27 16.13 -1.36
CA LEU A 76 7.16 15.24 -2.52
C LEU A 76 6.57 15.95 -3.74
N ILE A 77 5.61 16.86 -3.55
CA ILE A 77 5.07 17.73 -4.63
C ILE A 77 6.21 18.56 -5.24
N ASP A 78 6.94 19.30 -4.41
CA ASP A 78 8.03 20.18 -4.86
C ASP A 78 9.14 19.36 -5.56
N ARG A 79 9.46 18.19 -4.99
CA ARG A 79 10.44 17.27 -5.56
C ARG A 79 10.01 16.75 -6.91
N LEU A 80 8.77 16.32 -7.09
CA LEU A 80 8.23 15.80 -8.36
C LEU A 80 8.21 16.87 -9.45
N ALA A 81 7.80 18.10 -9.09
CA ALA A 81 7.77 19.25 -10.00
C ALA A 81 9.17 19.64 -10.47
N GLY A 82 10.18 19.54 -9.59
CA GLY A 82 11.57 19.88 -9.90
C GLY A 82 12.31 18.90 -10.82
N ILE A 83 11.74 17.74 -11.16
CA ILE A 83 12.40 16.74 -12.01
C ILE A 83 12.30 17.13 -13.49
N PRO A 84 13.43 17.28 -14.20
CA PRO A 84 13.39 17.47 -15.65
C PRO A 84 12.78 16.25 -16.35
N SER A 85 11.94 16.48 -17.36
CA SER A 85 11.50 15.41 -18.24
C SER A 85 12.65 14.91 -19.10
N GLY A 86 12.71 13.61 -19.36
CA GLY A 86 13.73 12.97 -20.19
C GLY A 86 14.35 11.74 -19.51
N GLY A 87 15.04 10.94 -20.32
CA GLY A 87 15.67 9.69 -19.85
C GLY A 87 16.77 9.91 -18.81
N GLU A 88 17.48 11.05 -18.86
CA GLU A 88 18.59 11.34 -17.94
C GLU A 88 18.15 11.43 -16.47
N ALA A 89 16.92 11.90 -16.23
CA ALA A 89 16.35 12.02 -14.89
C ALA A 89 15.42 10.86 -14.50
N ALA A 90 15.32 9.80 -15.32
CA ALA A 90 14.38 8.70 -15.10
C ALA A 90 14.56 8.00 -13.76
N THR A 91 15.81 7.75 -13.34
CA THR A 91 16.08 7.13 -12.03
C THR A 91 15.64 8.01 -10.86
N ILE A 92 15.79 9.34 -10.99
CA ILE A 92 15.33 10.30 -9.97
C ILE A 92 13.79 10.30 -9.94
N TYR A 93 13.15 10.27 -11.11
CA TYR A 93 11.69 10.13 -11.22
C TYR A 93 11.20 8.84 -10.54
N HIS A 94 11.79 7.69 -10.85
CA HIS A 94 11.38 6.40 -10.26
C HIS A 94 11.47 6.42 -8.72
N ARG A 95 12.57 6.95 -8.17
CA ARG A 95 12.75 7.05 -6.71
C ARG A 95 11.74 8.00 -6.05
N THR A 96 11.48 9.15 -6.67
CA THR A 96 10.49 10.11 -6.16
C THR A 96 9.09 9.52 -6.21
N VAL A 97 8.74 8.84 -7.32
CA VAL A 97 7.48 8.13 -7.47
C VAL A 97 7.33 7.04 -6.41
N VAL A 98 8.36 6.23 -6.13
CA VAL A 98 8.29 5.25 -5.03
C VAL A 98 7.91 5.91 -3.71
N GLY A 99 8.57 6.99 -3.33
CA GLY A 99 8.25 7.70 -2.08
C GLY A 99 6.81 8.25 -2.05
N ILE A 100 6.30 8.73 -3.20
CA ILE A 100 4.90 9.13 -3.32
C ILE A 100 3.97 7.94 -3.11
N LEU A 101 4.19 6.84 -3.85
CA LEU A 101 3.31 5.66 -3.76
C LEU A 101 3.38 5.01 -2.38
N GLU A 102 4.53 5.03 -1.71
CA GLU A 102 4.65 4.57 -0.31
C GLU A 102 3.80 5.44 0.63
N LEU A 103 3.86 6.76 0.51
CA LEU A 103 3.02 7.66 1.32
C LEU A 103 1.53 7.44 1.04
N LEU A 104 1.15 7.26 -0.23
CA LEU A 104 -0.25 7.14 -0.64
C LEU A 104 -0.87 5.78 -0.33
N PHE A 105 -0.07 4.71 -0.37
CA PHE A 105 -0.60 3.35 -0.34
C PHE A 105 -0.21 2.53 0.86
N TYR A 106 0.71 2.97 1.71
CA TYR A 106 0.94 2.28 2.98
C TYR A 106 -0.33 2.38 3.87
N PRO A 107 -0.80 1.28 4.48
CA PRO A 107 -0.20 -0.06 4.59
C PRO A 107 -0.71 -1.09 3.57
N ASN A 108 -1.47 -0.67 2.57
CA ASN A 108 -2.08 -1.54 1.56
C ASN A 108 -1.07 -2.07 0.53
N LEU A 109 -0.08 -1.27 0.15
CA LEU A 109 1.06 -1.69 -0.68
C LEU A 109 2.36 -1.54 0.10
N VAL A 110 3.21 -2.56 0.06
CA VAL A 110 4.48 -2.62 0.82
C VAL A 110 5.62 -3.19 -0.02
N SER A 111 6.83 -3.17 0.53
CA SER A 111 8.03 -3.77 -0.09
C SER A 111 8.29 -3.29 -1.52
N PRO A 112 8.37 -1.97 -1.80
CA PRO A 112 8.70 -1.51 -3.13
C PRO A 112 10.07 -2.01 -3.58
N VAL A 113 10.16 -2.49 -4.82
CA VAL A 113 11.42 -2.81 -5.48
C VAL A 113 11.51 -2.03 -6.78
N ILE A 114 12.56 -1.21 -6.90
CA ILE A 114 12.90 -0.48 -8.13
C ILE A 114 13.68 -1.41 -9.05
N GLU A 115 13.32 -1.42 -10.32
CA GLU A 115 14.01 -2.13 -11.42
C GLU A 115 14.09 -3.66 -11.22
N GLN A 116 12.97 -4.28 -10.84
CA GLN A 116 12.87 -5.71 -10.62
C GLN A 116 13.09 -6.50 -11.92
N GLU A 117 14.14 -7.33 -11.94
CA GLU A 117 14.41 -8.26 -13.03
C GLU A 117 13.44 -9.45 -13.01
N ILE A 118 13.02 -9.90 -14.19
CA ILE A 118 12.20 -11.10 -14.39
C ILE A 118 12.70 -11.92 -15.59
N HIS A 119 12.35 -13.21 -15.62
CA HIS A 119 12.75 -14.16 -16.68
C HIS A 119 14.26 -14.26 -16.90
N ASN A 120 15.04 -14.38 -15.81
CA ASN A 120 16.51 -14.43 -15.83
C ASN A 120 17.12 -13.17 -16.46
N GLY A 121 16.69 -11.99 -15.99
CA GLY A 121 17.22 -10.69 -16.42
C GLY A 121 16.75 -10.18 -17.79
N ARG A 122 15.98 -10.96 -18.56
CA ARG A 122 15.57 -10.59 -19.92
C ARG A 122 14.51 -9.47 -19.97
N LYS A 123 13.74 -9.33 -18.90
CA LYS A 123 12.69 -8.31 -18.77
C LYS A 123 12.89 -7.61 -17.43
N ARG A 124 12.48 -6.35 -17.37
CA ARG A 124 12.49 -5.51 -16.17
C ARG A 124 11.12 -4.87 -15.98
N ILE A 125 10.75 -4.65 -14.72
CA ILE A 125 9.60 -3.88 -14.28
C ILE A 125 10.16 -2.69 -13.51
N ASP A 126 9.68 -1.47 -13.79
CA ASP A 126 10.28 -0.26 -13.21
C ASP A 126 10.11 -0.22 -11.70
N ILE A 127 8.90 -0.53 -11.19
CA ILE A 127 8.65 -0.69 -9.75
C ILE A 127 7.65 -1.83 -9.52
N THR A 128 7.88 -2.62 -8.48
CA THR A 128 6.91 -3.61 -7.97
C THR A 128 6.59 -3.36 -6.52
N PHE A 129 5.33 -3.55 -6.12
CA PHE A 129 4.89 -3.60 -4.73
C PHE A 129 4.22 -4.93 -4.41
N ASP A 130 4.30 -5.35 -3.14
CA ASP A 130 3.52 -6.44 -2.59
C ASP A 130 2.15 -5.90 -2.15
N ASN A 131 1.07 -6.58 -2.56
CA ASN A 131 -0.27 -6.23 -2.12
C ASN A 131 -0.56 -6.87 -0.75
N SER A 132 -0.59 -6.04 0.28
CA SER A 132 -0.92 -6.41 1.66
C SER A 132 -2.30 -5.92 2.11
N ALA A 133 -3.11 -5.41 1.18
CA ALA A 133 -4.40 -4.82 1.48
C ALA A 133 -5.37 -5.85 2.08
N ARG A 134 -6.02 -5.46 3.18
CA ARG A 134 -7.06 -6.26 3.85
C ARG A 134 -8.47 -5.75 3.59
N GLU A 135 -8.57 -4.54 3.06
CA GLU A 135 -9.79 -3.84 2.69
C GLU A 135 -9.47 -2.80 1.61
N GLY A 136 -10.46 -2.03 1.18
CA GLY A 136 -10.28 -0.97 0.19
C GLY A 136 -10.06 -1.46 -1.25
N PHE A 137 -9.52 -0.58 -2.08
CA PHE A 137 -9.40 -0.73 -3.52
C PHE A 137 -8.66 -2.01 -3.92
N PHE A 138 -7.43 -2.21 -3.43
CA PHE A 138 -6.60 -3.35 -3.85
C PHE A 138 -7.15 -4.70 -3.36
N PHE A 139 -7.78 -4.73 -2.18
CA PHE A 139 -8.47 -5.91 -1.69
C PHE A 139 -9.69 -6.24 -2.55
N ASN A 140 -10.52 -5.25 -2.88
CA ASN A 140 -11.70 -5.43 -3.71
C ASN A 140 -11.33 -5.80 -5.15
N LEU A 141 -10.27 -5.21 -5.69
CA LEU A 141 -9.74 -5.56 -7.01
C LEU A 141 -9.36 -7.05 -7.08
N HIS A 142 -8.75 -7.58 -6.02
CA HIS A 142 -8.42 -8.99 -5.95
C HIS A 142 -9.66 -9.88 -5.76
N ASN A 143 -10.49 -9.58 -4.77
CA ASN A 143 -11.53 -10.49 -4.27
C ASN A 143 -12.89 -10.32 -4.96
N VAL A 144 -13.24 -9.11 -5.37
CA VAL A 144 -14.53 -8.81 -6.03
C VAL A 144 -14.36 -8.81 -7.53
N HIS A 145 -13.38 -8.08 -8.06
CA HIS A 145 -13.14 -8.00 -9.51
C HIS A 145 -12.39 -9.22 -10.07
N GLN A 146 -11.90 -10.12 -9.20
CA GLN A 146 -11.19 -11.34 -9.60
C GLN A 146 -9.96 -11.04 -10.49
N THR A 147 -9.30 -9.90 -10.25
CA THR A 147 -8.05 -9.53 -10.91
C THR A 147 -6.89 -9.95 -10.01
N PRO A 148 -6.09 -10.98 -10.36
CA PRO A 148 -4.91 -11.34 -9.60
C PRO A 148 -3.99 -10.14 -9.45
N CYS A 149 -3.59 -9.79 -8.23
CA CYS A 149 -2.80 -8.58 -7.97
C CYS A 149 -1.97 -8.72 -6.70
N GLN A 150 -1.36 -9.89 -6.51
CA GLN A 150 -0.41 -10.16 -5.42
C GLN A 150 0.83 -9.26 -5.50
N TYR A 151 1.26 -8.93 -6.73
CA TYR A 151 2.19 -7.85 -6.99
C TYR A 151 1.51 -6.79 -7.83
N ILE A 152 1.75 -5.53 -7.48
CA ILE A 152 1.34 -4.36 -8.25
C ILE A 152 2.54 -3.89 -9.05
N PHE A 153 2.38 -3.85 -10.38
CA PHE A 153 3.42 -3.37 -11.26
C PHE A 153 3.22 -1.90 -11.57
N VAL A 154 4.31 -1.14 -11.64
CA VAL A 154 4.28 0.25 -12.03
C VAL A 154 5.30 0.42 -13.13
N GLU A 155 4.84 0.96 -14.26
CA GLU A 155 5.70 1.37 -15.37
C GLU A 155 5.76 2.90 -15.36
N CYS A 156 6.96 3.47 -15.34
CA CYS A 156 7.19 4.89 -15.14
C CYS A 156 7.78 5.54 -16.38
N LYS A 157 7.11 6.56 -16.91
CA LYS A 157 7.52 7.27 -18.11
C LYS A 157 7.83 8.74 -17.80
N ASN A 158 9.10 9.03 -17.55
CA ASN A 158 9.60 10.39 -17.38
C ASN A 158 9.79 11.11 -18.72
N TYR A 159 8.79 11.14 -19.58
CA TYR A 159 8.83 11.90 -20.83
C TYR A 159 7.50 12.59 -21.07
N SER A 160 7.56 13.72 -21.78
CA SER A 160 6.41 14.59 -22.02
C SER A 160 5.55 14.16 -23.22
N ARG A 161 6.00 13.12 -23.95
CA ARG A 161 5.26 12.51 -25.07
C ARG A 161 4.17 11.57 -24.54
N ASP A 162 3.11 11.43 -25.32
CA ASP A 162 2.03 10.50 -25.02
C ASP A 162 2.51 9.05 -24.80
N VAL A 163 1.92 8.40 -23.80
CA VAL A 163 2.02 6.95 -23.62
C VAL A 163 1.34 6.28 -24.81
N ALA A 164 2.10 5.47 -25.54
CA ALA A 164 1.64 4.81 -26.75
C ALA A 164 1.41 3.30 -26.52
N ASN A 165 1.00 2.61 -27.57
CA ASN A 165 0.78 1.16 -27.53
C ASN A 165 2.01 0.36 -27.04
N PRO A 166 3.26 0.69 -27.41
CA PRO A 166 4.43 -0.07 -26.94
C PRO A 166 4.55 -0.14 -25.42
N GLU A 167 4.23 0.94 -24.71
CA GLU A 167 4.28 1.01 -23.25
C GLU A 167 3.19 0.15 -22.58
N ILE A 168 1.98 0.19 -23.14
CA ILE A 168 0.85 -0.64 -22.69
C ILE A 168 1.15 -2.12 -22.96
N ASP A 169 1.68 -2.45 -24.14
CA ASP A 169 2.06 -3.81 -24.49
C ASP A 169 3.24 -4.31 -23.65
N GLN A 170 4.17 -3.42 -23.28
CA GLN A 170 5.27 -3.74 -22.39
C GLN A 170 4.76 -4.20 -21.02
N LEU A 171 3.88 -3.41 -20.39
CA LEU A 171 3.32 -3.71 -19.07
C LEU A 171 2.41 -4.95 -19.12
N SER A 172 1.54 -5.05 -20.12
CA SER A 172 0.63 -6.21 -20.25
C SER A 172 1.41 -7.50 -20.49
N GLY A 173 2.51 -7.42 -21.24
CA GLY A 173 3.46 -8.51 -21.43
C GLY A 173 4.26 -8.91 -20.18
N ARG A 174 4.12 -8.19 -19.05
CA ARG A 174 4.63 -8.58 -17.73
C ARG A 174 3.59 -9.33 -16.90
N PHE A 175 2.30 -9.11 -17.15
CA PHE A 175 1.22 -9.72 -16.41
C PHE A 175 1.18 -11.24 -16.56
N SER A 176 0.72 -11.91 -15.52
CA SER A 176 0.50 -13.35 -15.47
C SER A 176 -0.35 -13.70 -14.26
N ILE A 177 -1.07 -14.80 -14.29
CA ILE A 177 -1.90 -15.22 -13.14
C ILE A 177 -1.07 -15.41 -11.85
N ASN A 178 0.18 -15.87 -11.99
CA ASN A 178 1.07 -16.16 -10.86
C ASN A 178 1.84 -14.96 -10.32
N ARG A 179 1.90 -13.83 -11.06
CA ARG A 179 2.54 -12.60 -10.56
C ARG A 179 1.55 -11.45 -10.33
N GLY A 180 0.44 -11.43 -11.04
CA GLY A 180 -0.50 -10.32 -11.05
C GLY A 180 -0.85 -9.89 -12.47
N LYS A 181 -2.05 -9.33 -12.61
CA LYS A 181 -2.67 -8.79 -13.81
C LYS A 181 -3.10 -7.34 -13.61
N PHE A 182 -2.53 -6.63 -12.63
CA PHE A 182 -2.82 -5.23 -12.38
C PHE A 182 -1.53 -4.40 -12.34
N GLY A 183 -1.60 -3.18 -12.85
CA GLY A 183 -0.53 -2.21 -12.70
C GLY A 183 -0.92 -0.77 -12.97
N PHE A 184 0.02 0.13 -12.68
CA PHE A 184 -0.07 1.55 -12.96
C PHE A 184 0.80 1.92 -14.16
N LEU A 185 0.27 2.79 -15.01
CA LEU A 185 1.05 3.52 -16.01
C LEU A 185 1.26 4.93 -15.47
N LEU A 186 2.44 5.22 -14.93
CA LEU A 186 2.79 6.53 -14.39
C LEU A 186 3.58 7.34 -15.41
N PHE A 187 3.18 8.59 -15.64
CA PHE A 187 3.79 9.45 -16.64
C PHE A 187 3.64 10.92 -16.29
N ARG A 188 4.44 11.79 -16.92
CA ARG A 188 4.43 13.23 -16.62
C ARG A 188 3.10 13.89 -16.98
N GLN A 189 2.66 13.70 -18.22
CA GLN A 189 1.45 14.31 -18.78
C GLN A 189 0.92 13.47 -19.96
N ALA A 190 -0.36 13.62 -20.29
CA ALA A 190 -0.96 13.09 -21.52
C ALA A 190 -1.57 14.23 -22.33
N GLU A 191 -1.33 14.24 -23.63
CA GLU A 191 -2.01 15.08 -24.61
C GLU A 191 -3.47 14.64 -24.77
N ASN A 192 -3.73 13.32 -24.80
CA ASN A 192 -5.08 12.76 -24.89
C ASN A 192 -5.32 11.62 -23.90
N MET A 193 -5.80 11.98 -22.69
CA MET A 193 -6.11 11.02 -21.64
C MET A 193 -7.24 10.05 -22.05
N ASP A 194 -8.26 10.51 -22.76
CA ASP A 194 -9.39 9.67 -23.18
C ASP A 194 -8.94 8.54 -24.12
N ALA A 195 -8.04 8.86 -25.06
CA ALA A 195 -7.45 7.87 -25.95
C ALA A 195 -6.59 6.85 -25.18
N LEU A 196 -5.86 7.28 -24.14
CA LEU A 196 -5.09 6.38 -23.29
C LEU A 196 -6.00 5.46 -22.45
N VAL A 197 -7.08 6.01 -21.88
CA VAL A 197 -8.09 5.23 -21.13
C VAL A 197 -8.77 4.21 -22.06
N ALA A 198 -9.09 4.59 -23.30
CA ALA A 198 -9.64 3.65 -24.29
C ALA A 198 -8.71 2.46 -24.55
N ARG A 199 -7.40 2.70 -24.71
CA ARG A 199 -6.42 1.60 -24.88
C ARG A 199 -6.26 0.72 -23.63
N CYS A 200 -6.35 1.32 -22.44
CA CYS A 200 -6.37 0.57 -21.18
C CYS A 200 -7.61 -0.31 -21.09
N ARG A 201 -8.77 0.19 -21.56
CA ARG A 201 -10.01 -0.56 -21.68
C ARG A 201 -9.88 -1.72 -22.67
N ASP A 202 -9.28 -1.51 -23.84
CA ASP A 202 -9.04 -2.60 -24.80
C ASP A 202 -8.23 -3.73 -24.17
N THR A 203 -7.17 -3.38 -23.42
CA THR A 203 -6.34 -4.36 -22.68
C THR A 203 -7.14 -5.13 -21.62
N TYR A 204 -8.07 -4.46 -20.94
CA TYR A 204 -8.95 -5.08 -19.96
C TYR A 204 -9.97 -6.03 -20.61
N VAL A 205 -10.64 -5.60 -21.68
CA VAL A 205 -11.63 -6.38 -22.43
C VAL A 205 -10.98 -7.62 -23.06
N ASP A 206 -9.75 -7.49 -23.55
CA ASP A 206 -8.96 -8.60 -24.10
C ASP A 206 -8.41 -9.56 -23.02
N HIS A 207 -8.73 -9.35 -21.75
CA HIS A 207 -8.24 -10.12 -20.60
C HIS A 207 -6.71 -10.14 -20.46
N ARG A 208 -6.02 -9.16 -21.07
CA ARG A 208 -4.57 -8.99 -21.00
C ARG A 208 -4.12 -8.35 -19.68
N GLY A 209 -5.05 -7.80 -18.92
CA GLY A 209 -4.84 -7.26 -17.56
C GLY A 209 -5.49 -5.89 -17.39
N THR A 210 -5.48 -5.38 -16.17
CA THR A 210 -6.04 -4.08 -15.81
C THR A 210 -4.90 -3.09 -15.57
N MET A 211 -4.98 -1.92 -16.20
CA MET A 211 -4.00 -0.85 -16.00
C MET A 211 -4.69 0.44 -15.67
N ILE A 212 -4.20 1.17 -14.67
CA ILE A 212 -4.70 2.52 -14.37
C ILE A 212 -3.65 3.55 -14.80
N PRO A 213 -3.98 4.45 -15.75
CA PRO A 213 -3.11 5.56 -16.10
C PRO A 213 -3.18 6.67 -15.04
N LEU A 214 -2.03 7.09 -14.56
CA LEU A 214 -1.85 8.15 -13.56
C LEU A 214 -0.80 9.14 -14.07
N CYS A 215 -1.14 10.43 -14.09
CA CYS A 215 -0.19 11.48 -14.43
C CYS A 215 0.28 12.28 -13.20
N ASP A 216 1.26 13.15 -13.37
CA ASP A 216 1.77 13.95 -12.26
C ASP A 216 0.69 14.81 -11.60
N VAL A 217 -0.27 15.35 -12.37
CA VAL A 217 -1.39 16.12 -11.78
C VAL A 217 -2.27 15.24 -10.89
N ASP A 218 -2.54 13.98 -11.27
CA ASP A 218 -3.27 13.04 -10.42
C ASP A 218 -2.55 12.84 -9.07
N LEU A 219 -1.22 12.69 -9.08
CA LEU A 219 -0.42 12.52 -7.87
C LEU A 219 -0.38 13.80 -7.03
N ILE A 220 -0.20 14.95 -7.67
CA ILE A 220 -0.11 16.26 -7.00
C ILE A 220 -1.45 16.60 -6.33
N ASP A 221 -2.58 16.34 -6.99
CA ASP A 221 -3.91 16.62 -6.42
C ASP A 221 -4.13 15.80 -5.14
N VAL A 222 -3.81 14.51 -5.17
CA VAL A 222 -3.92 13.62 -4.00
C VAL A 222 -2.99 14.06 -2.87
N LEU A 223 -1.73 14.37 -3.19
CA LEU A 223 -0.76 14.86 -2.20
C LEU A 223 -1.19 16.21 -1.59
N SER A 224 -1.81 17.08 -2.40
CA SER A 224 -2.29 18.39 -1.94
C SER A 224 -3.46 18.24 -0.96
N SER A 225 -4.37 17.29 -1.20
CA SER A 225 -5.42 16.93 -0.24
C SER A 225 -4.84 16.42 1.08
N ILE A 226 -3.81 15.57 1.04
CA ILE A 226 -3.09 15.13 2.26
C ILE A 226 -2.45 16.31 2.98
N ALA A 227 -1.81 17.22 2.24
CA ALA A 227 -1.24 18.45 2.80
C ALA A 227 -2.29 19.37 3.44
N GLY A 228 -3.51 19.36 2.91
CA GLY A 228 -4.68 20.05 3.46
C GLY A 228 -5.38 19.33 4.63
N GLY A 229 -4.99 18.09 4.95
CA GLY A 229 -5.62 17.27 5.99
C GLY A 229 -6.93 16.60 5.58
N GLU A 230 -7.18 16.47 4.27
CA GLU A 230 -8.32 15.72 3.74
C GLU A 230 -8.00 14.22 3.66
N GLU A 231 -8.93 13.38 4.14
CA GLU A 231 -8.75 11.92 4.08
C GLU A 231 -9.30 11.33 2.77
N ASN A 232 -8.58 10.34 2.25
CA ASN A 232 -9.09 9.29 1.35
C ASN A 232 -9.40 9.68 -0.13
N THR A 233 -8.68 10.63 -0.71
CA THR A 233 -8.86 11.03 -2.12
C THR A 233 -8.33 10.00 -3.12
N ILE A 234 -7.31 9.22 -2.76
CA ILE A 234 -6.68 8.24 -3.66
C ILE A 234 -7.59 7.05 -3.98
N GLU A 235 -8.31 6.50 -2.99
CA GLU A 235 -9.26 5.39 -3.19
C GLU A 235 -10.34 5.77 -4.20
N GLN A 236 -10.86 7.00 -4.09
CA GLN A 236 -11.88 7.53 -4.99
C GLN A 236 -11.32 7.72 -6.40
N LEU A 237 -10.12 8.29 -6.53
CA LEU A 237 -9.44 8.44 -7.81
C LEU A 237 -9.27 7.08 -8.52
N LEU A 238 -8.75 6.09 -7.81
CA LEU A 238 -8.53 4.74 -8.36
C LEU A 238 -9.84 4.05 -8.74
N SER A 239 -10.84 4.14 -7.87
CA SER A 239 -12.17 3.56 -8.12
C SER A 239 -12.86 4.20 -9.34
N ASN A 240 -12.72 5.51 -9.51
CA ASN A 240 -13.25 6.23 -10.66
C ASN A 240 -12.53 5.83 -11.95
N LYS A 241 -11.19 5.84 -11.97
CA LYS A 241 -10.42 5.41 -13.15
C LYS A 241 -10.71 3.96 -13.52
N LEU A 242 -10.79 3.06 -12.54
CA LEU A 242 -11.17 1.66 -12.77
C LEU A 242 -12.57 1.57 -13.37
N ARG A 243 -13.54 2.32 -12.83
CA ARG A 243 -14.91 2.37 -13.37
C ARG A 243 -14.93 2.84 -14.82
N GLN A 244 -14.19 3.89 -15.17
CA GLN A 244 -14.09 4.39 -16.54
C GLN A 244 -13.55 3.29 -17.48
N ILE A 245 -12.50 2.58 -17.07
CA ILE A 245 -11.91 1.49 -17.86
C ILE A 245 -12.89 0.33 -18.04
N VAL A 246 -13.54 -0.10 -16.94
CA VAL A 246 -14.42 -1.29 -16.93
C VAL A 246 -15.75 -1.03 -17.61
N LEU A 247 -16.38 0.13 -17.37
CA LEU A 247 -17.71 0.46 -17.92
C LEU A 247 -17.64 1.23 -19.25
N GLY A 248 -16.55 1.95 -19.52
CA GLY A 248 -16.42 2.79 -20.72
C GLY A 248 -17.27 4.06 -20.63
N VAL A 249 -17.41 4.62 -19.43
CA VAL A 249 -18.19 5.84 -19.12
C VAL A 249 -17.30 6.91 -18.51
#